data_AF-M6G886-F1
#
_entry.id   AF-M6G886-F1
#
_cell.length_a   1.000
_cell.length_b   1.000
_cell.length_c   1.000
_cell.angle_alpha   90.00
_cell.angle_beta   90.00
_cell.angle_gamma   90.00
#
_symmetry.space_group_name_H-M   'P 1'
#
loop_
_entity.id
_entity.type
_entity.pdbx_description
1 polymer ?
#
loop_
_entity_poly.entity_id
_entity_poly.type
_entity_poly.pdbx_seq_one_letter_code
_entity_poly.pdbx_strand_id
1 'polypeptide(L)'
;MELHRKFVISNEDNYIYSKNGGVGFNAYTSNDVTNYQILLPANRLEIWAKLESDRLKNPILREYYTERDVVLEERRMRVENRGLGILREKYLDAAFPEGHPYRMPVIGYEKNLGFLDLEKTKTFFKNYYDPQRMVIAIVGSLDFDKTEKILRNYFGDLKKEVFNP
;
A
#
# COMPACT_ATOMS: atom_id res chain seq x y z
N MET A 1 -20.05 -6.36 14.97
CA MET A 1 -19.25 -6.38 13.72
C MET A 1 -20.10 -6.56 12.46
N GLU A 2 -21.26 -7.21 12.51
CA GLU A 2 -22.06 -7.55 11.32
C GLU A 2 -22.84 -6.38 10.67
N LEU A 3 -23.25 -5.38 11.48
CA LEU A 3 -24.03 -4.22 10.99
C LEU A 3 -23.23 -3.26 10.09
N HIS A 4 -21.91 -3.16 10.31
CA HIS A 4 -21.01 -2.31 9.52
C HIS A 4 -20.85 -2.83 8.07
N ARG A 5 -20.82 -4.15 7.89
CA ARG A 5 -20.62 -4.79 6.57
C ARG A 5 -21.67 -4.35 5.53
N LYS A 6 -22.89 -4.02 5.96
CA LYS A 6 -23.97 -3.56 5.06
C LYS A 6 -23.66 -2.24 4.34
N PHE A 7 -22.73 -1.45 4.87
CA PHE A 7 -22.33 -0.16 4.32
C PHE A 7 -20.88 -0.14 3.82
N VAL A 8 -20.22 -1.30 3.78
CA VAL A 8 -18.88 -1.44 3.22
C VAL A 8 -19.00 -1.86 1.77
N ILE A 9 -18.39 -1.07 0.88
CA ILE A 9 -18.19 -1.44 -0.52
C ILE A 9 -16.73 -1.86 -0.65
N SER A 10 -16.49 -3.16 -0.67
CA SER A 10 -15.14 -3.70 -0.84
C SER A 10 -14.65 -3.45 -2.27
N ASN A 11 -13.35 -3.20 -2.44
CA ASN A 11 -12.67 -3.08 -3.74
C ASN A 11 -13.22 -1.99 -4.69
N GLU A 12 -13.74 -0.89 -4.15
CA GLU A 12 -14.30 0.21 -4.94
C GLU A 12 -13.27 0.83 -5.91
N ASP A 13 -12.03 1.03 -5.48
CA ASP A 13 -10.93 1.52 -6.31
C ASP A 13 -10.73 0.66 -7.57
N ASN A 14 -10.62 -0.66 -7.38
CA ASN A 14 -10.43 -1.60 -8.48
C ASN A 14 -11.61 -1.60 -9.45
N TYR A 15 -12.83 -1.47 -8.92
CA TYR A 15 -14.03 -1.36 -9.74
C TYR A 15 -14.03 -0.08 -10.59
N ILE A 16 -13.72 1.07 -9.99
CA ILE A 16 -13.64 2.36 -10.71
C ILE A 16 -12.58 2.29 -11.80
N TYR A 17 -11.39 1.77 -11.47
CA TYR A 17 -10.33 1.60 -12.44
C TYR A 17 -10.72 0.67 -13.60
N SER A 18 -11.28 -0.50 -13.30
CA SER A 18 -11.74 -1.46 -14.32
C SER A 18 -12.78 -0.84 -15.26
N LYS A 19 -13.73 -0.06 -14.72
CA LYS A 19 -14.74 0.65 -15.55
C LYS A 19 -14.14 1.71 -16.46
N ASN A 20 -12.94 2.18 -16.15
CA ASN A 20 -12.21 3.17 -16.94
C ASN A 20 -11.11 2.55 -17.83
N GLY A 21 -11.13 1.23 -18.03
CA GLY A 21 -10.16 0.51 -18.85
C GLY A 21 -8.83 0.24 -18.15
N GLY A 22 -8.82 0.29 -16.81
CA GLY A 22 -7.66 -0.02 -15.99
C GLY A 22 -7.24 -1.48 -16.09
N VAL A 23 -5.94 -1.71 -16.22
CA VAL A 23 -5.32 -3.05 -16.26
C VAL A 23 -4.11 -3.06 -15.34
N GLY A 24 -3.87 -4.20 -14.68
CA GLY A 24 -2.70 -4.36 -13.83
C GLY A 24 -2.75 -3.52 -12.55
N PHE A 25 -3.95 -3.23 -12.03
CA PHE A 25 -4.11 -2.62 -10.70
C PHE A 25 -3.51 -3.54 -9.64
N ASN A 26 -2.39 -3.10 -9.05
CA ASN A 26 -1.63 -3.93 -8.11
C ASN A 26 -0.79 -3.06 -7.18
N ALA A 27 -0.34 -3.66 -6.08
CA ALA A 27 0.65 -3.08 -5.19
C ALA A 27 1.62 -4.16 -4.70
N TYR A 28 2.83 -3.75 -4.35
CA TYR A 28 3.78 -4.62 -3.66
C TYR A 28 4.61 -3.84 -2.66
N THR A 29 5.12 -4.58 -1.68
CA THR A 29 6.01 -4.06 -0.65
C THR A 29 7.30 -4.87 -0.65
N SER A 30 8.40 -4.17 -0.40
CA SER A 30 9.73 -4.73 -0.15
C SER A 30 10.27 -4.16 1.17
N ASN A 31 11.54 -4.40 1.47
CA ASN A 31 12.16 -3.81 2.67
C ASN A 31 12.24 -2.28 2.58
N ASP A 32 12.32 -1.72 1.36
CA ASP A 32 12.71 -0.32 1.15
C ASP A 32 11.65 0.49 0.38
N VAL A 33 10.70 -0.17 -0.29
CA VAL A 33 9.69 0.50 -1.10
C VAL A 33 8.33 -0.20 -1.01
N THR A 34 7.29 0.62 -0.91
CA THR A 34 5.91 0.23 -1.26
C THR A 34 5.57 0.88 -2.60
N ASN A 35 5.10 0.09 -3.55
CA ASN A 35 4.74 0.55 -4.88
C ASN A 35 3.27 0.25 -5.15
N TYR A 36 2.58 1.23 -5.74
CA TYR A 36 1.24 1.11 -6.29
C TYR A 36 1.33 1.37 -7.79
N GLN A 37 0.67 0.53 -8.58
CA GLN A 37 0.78 0.59 -10.04
C GLN A 37 -0.53 0.22 -10.73
N ILE A 38 -0.73 0.84 -11.88
CA ILE A 38 -1.86 0.58 -12.78
C ILE A 38 -1.55 1.12 -14.18
N LEU A 39 -2.09 0.46 -15.20
CA LEU A 39 -2.13 0.96 -16.58
C LEU A 39 -3.53 1.49 -16.89
N LEU A 40 -3.61 2.67 -17.48
CA LEU A 40 -4.86 3.33 -17.86
C LEU A 40 -4.74 3.97 -19.25
N PRO A 41 -5.86 4.14 -19.99
CA PRO A 41 -5.89 5.01 -21.16
C PRO A 41 -5.43 6.44 -20.81
N ALA A 42 -4.66 7.08 -21.70
CA ALA A 42 -4.03 8.38 -21.42
C ALA A 42 -5.04 9.48 -21.02
N ASN A 43 -6.28 9.42 -21.54
CA ASN A 43 -7.36 10.35 -21.20
C ASN A 43 -8.03 10.06 -19.83
N ARG A 44 -7.49 9.16 -19.02
CA ARG A 44 -7.98 8.81 -17.66
C ARG A 44 -7.02 9.20 -16.55
N LEU A 45 -5.96 9.96 -16.86
CA LEU A 45 -4.98 10.44 -15.87
C LEU A 45 -5.63 11.14 -14.68
N GLU A 46 -6.66 11.96 -14.90
CA GLU A 46 -7.32 12.70 -13.83
C GLU A 46 -8.07 11.80 -12.83
N ILE A 47 -8.62 10.67 -13.29
CA ILE A 47 -9.25 9.67 -12.41
C ILE A 47 -8.20 9.04 -11.51
N TRP A 48 -7.06 8.66 -12.07
CA TRP A 48 -5.93 8.14 -11.31
C TRP A 48 -5.42 9.16 -10.28
N ALA A 49 -5.21 10.41 -10.71
CA ALA A 49 -4.73 11.46 -9.82
C ALA A 49 -5.70 11.71 -8.66
N LYS A 50 -7.01 11.70 -8.93
CA LYS A 50 -8.05 11.82 -7.90
C LYS A 50 -8.03 10.67 -6.91
N LEU A 51 -8.01 9.42 -7.38
CA LEU A 51 -8.06 8.24 -6.52
C LEU A 51 -6.78 8.10 -5.68
N GLU A 52 -5.61 8.23 -6.29
CA GLU A 52 -4.35 8.06 -5.55
C GLU A 52 -4.07 9.24 -4.61
N SER A 53 -4.42 10.48 -4.96
CA SER A 53 -4.31 11.58 -4.01
C SER A 53 -5.26 11.42 -2.83
N ASP A 54 -6.48 10.93 -3.03
CA ASP A 54 -7.41 10.68 -1.93
C ASP A 54 -6.97 9.52 -1.04
N ARG A 55 -6.41 8.44 -1.62
CA ARG A 55 -5.76 7.35 -0.85
C ARG A 55 -4.69 7.89 0.10
N LEU A 56 -3.90 8.86 -0.36
CA LEU A 56 -2.84 9.49 0.42
C LEU A 56 -3.37 10.44 1.49
N LYS A 57 -4.44 11.19 1.20
CA LYS A 57 -5.01 12.20 2.11
C LYS A 57 -5.93 11.61 3.17
N ASN A 58 -6.80 10.69 2.76
CA ASN A 58 -7.98 10.27 3.52
C ASN A 58 -8.13 8.74 3.56
N PRO A 59 -7.13 7.96 4.00
CA PRO A 59 -7.24 6.51 4.02
C PRO A 59 -8.34 6.05 5.00
N ILE A 60 -9.34 5.33 4.49
CA ILE A 60 -10.42 4.75 5.32
C ILE A 60 -10.25 3.24 5.40
N LEU A 61 -9.78 2.75 6.55
CA LEU A 61 -9.46 1.34 6.78
C LEU A 61 -10.68 0.53 7.30
N ARG A 62 -11.78 0.53 6.52
CA ARG A 62 -13.07 -0.06 6.93
C ARG A 62 -13.01 -1.57 7.17
N GLU A 63 -12.15 -2.28 6.45
CA GLU A 63 -12.03 -3.75 6.48
C GLU A 63 -10.75 -4.23 7.16
N TYR A 64 -10.07 -3.35 7.92
CA TYR A 64 -8.74 -3.60 8.45
C TYR A 64 -8.53 -4.97 9.10
N TYR A 65 -9.41 -5.37 10.02
CA TYR A 65 -9.27 -6.65 10.73
C TYR A 65 -9.54 -7.85 9.82
N THR A 66 -10.47 -7.73 8.87
CA THR A 66 -10.71 -8.76 7.86
C THR A 66 -9.46 -8.93 6.98
N GLU A 67 -8.88 -7.83 6.50
CA GLU A 67 -7.67 -7.85 5.68
C GLU A 67 -6.45 -8.37 6.45
N ARG A 68 -6.35 -8.06 7.75
CA ARG A 68 -5.31 -8.62 8.61
C ARG A 68 -5.37 -10.15 8.67
N ASP A 69 -6.57 -10.72 8.73
CA ASP A 69 -6.75 -12.17 8.74
C ASP A 69 -6.40 -12.78 7.36
N VAL A 70 -6.69 -12.07 6.26
CA VAL A 70 -6.22 -12.46 4.91
C VAL A 70 -4.70 -12.48 4.81
N VAL A 71 -4.01 -11.48 5.38
CA VAL A 71 -2.52 -11.44 5.41
C VAL A 71 -1.94 -12.59 6.24
N LEU A 72 -2.59 -12.99 7.33
CA LEU A 72 -2.19 -14.17 8.10
C LEU A 72 -2.25 -15.45 7.25
N GLU A 73 -3.33 -15.63 6.48
CA GLU A 73 -3.47 -16.77 5.56
C GLU A 73 -2.47 -16.71 4.40
N GLU A 74 -2.21 -15.52 3.86
CA GLU A 74 -1.15 -15.33 2.86
C GLU A 74 0.22 -15.73 3.40
N ARG A 75 0.54 -15.36 4.65
CA ARG A 75 1.79 -15.77 5.29
C ARG A 75 1.90 -17.28 5.40
N ARG A 76 0.85 -17.95 5.87
CA ARG A 76 0.81 -19.42 5.97
C ARG A 76 1.09 -20.07 4.62
N MET A 77 0.44 -19.58 3.56
CA MET A 77 0.64 -20.09 2.20
C MET A 77 2.03 -19.81 1.63
N ARG A 78 2.62 -18.64 1.91
CA ARG A 78 3.89 -18.20 1.29
C ARG A 78 5.14 -18.61 2.07
N VAL A 79 5.03 -18.73 3.39
CA VAL A 79 6.17 -18.98 4.29
C VAL A 79 6.11 -20.40 4.84
N GLU A 80 5.06 -20.73 5.59
CA GLU A 80 4.99 -21.98 6.35
C GLU A 80 4.79 -23.20 5.45
N ASN A 81 3.94 -23.08 4.41
CA ASN A 81 3.65 -24.16 3.48
C ASN A 81 4.64 -24.26 2.30
N ARG A 82 5.72 -23.47 2.29
CA ARG A 82 6.71 -23.45 1.20
C ARG A 82 8.14 -23.50 1.73
N GLY A 83 8.89 -24.54 1.33
CA GLY A 83 10.29 -24.72 1.75
C GLY A 83 11.19 -23.51 1.48
N LEU A 84 11.01 -22.82 0.35
CA LEU A 84 11.75 -21.58 0.05
C LEU A 84 11.41 -20.42 1.00
N GLY A 85 10.17 -20.35 1.48
CA GLY A 85 9.73 -19.34 2.45
C GLY A 85 10.40 -19.56 3.81
N ILE A 86 10.37 -20.80 4.30
CA ILE A 86 11.08 -21.21 5.52
C ILE A 86 12.58 -20.92 5.41
N LEU A 87 13.21 -21.32 4.31
CA LEU A 87 14.63 -21.09 4.06
C LEU A 87 14.97 -19.60 4.10
N ARG A 88 14.16 -18.76 3.45
CA ARG A 88 14.38 -17.31 3.43
C ARG A 88 14.28 -16.69 4.82
N GLU A 89 13.28 -17.07 5.61
CA GLU A 89 13.13 -16.55 6.98
C GLU A 89 14.32 -16.96 7.86
N LYS A 90 14.73 -18.23 7.82
CA LYS A 90 15.91 -18.72 8.54
C LYS A 90 17.21 -18.05 8.10
N TYR A 91 17.34 -17.79 6.81
CA TYR A 91 18.49 -17.06 6.27
C TYR A 91 18.56 -15.64 6.83
N LEU A 92 17.45 -14.89 6.84
CA LEU A 92 17.41 -13.53 7.40
C LEU A 92 17.73 -13.54 8.91
N ASP A 93 17.19 -14.52 9.63
CA ASP A 93 17.46 -14.72 11.06
C ASP A 93 18.94 -15.02 11.37
N ALA A 94 19.66 -15.67 10.46
CA ALA A 94 21.08 -15.98 10.61
C ALA A 94 21.98 -14.84 10.12
N ALA A 95 21.57 -14.13 9.06
CA ALA A 95 22.38 -13.10 8.42
C ALA A 95 22.40 -11.78 9.19
N PHE A 96 21.31 -11.44 9.89
CA PHE A 96 21.17 -10.14 10.58
C PHE A 96 21.01 -10.32 12.08
N PRO A 97 21.71 -9.52 12.92
CA PRO A 97 21.56 -9.59 14.37
C PRO A 97 20.15 -9.20 14.81
N GLU A 98 19.76 -9.63 16.01
CA GLU A 98 18.49 -9.24 16.60
C GLU A 98 18.37 -7.70 16.68
N GLY A 99 17.19 -7.18 16.33
CA GLY A 99 16.92 -5.75 16.24
C GLY A 99 17.31 -5.07 14.94
N HIS A 100 18.07 -5.72 14.04
CA HIS A 100 18.40 -5.13 12.74
C HIS A 100 17.15 -5.07 11.83
N PRO A 101 16.84 -3.93 11.17
CA PRO A 101 15.61 -3.78 10.36
C PRO A 101 15.44 -4.84 9.27
N TYR A 102 16.52 -5.20 8.57
CA TYR A 102 16.50 -6.23 7.53
C TYR A 102 16.36 -7.67 8.04
N ARG A 103 16.38 -7.88 9.36
CA ARG A 103 16.07 -9.18 9.95
C ARG A 103 14.59 -9.54 9.76
N MET A 104 13.71 -8.54 9.79
CA MET A 104 12.28 -8.75 9.69
C MET A 104 11.88 -9.13 8.26
N PRO A 105 11.20 -10.27 8.04
CA PRO A 105 10.66 -10.59 6.73
C PRO A 105 9.59 -9.55 6.35
N VAL A 106 9.47 -9.23 5.06
CA VAL A 106 8.51 -8.22 4.55
C VAL A 106 7.07 -8.47 5.00
N ILE A 107 6.64 -9.74 5.01
CA ILE A 107 5.30 -10.15 5.45
C ILE A 107 5.13 -10.13 6.98
N GLY A 108 6.23 -9.96 7.73
CA GLY A 108 6.26 -10.03 9.18
C GLY A 108 6.25 -11.44 9.76
N TYR A 109 6.40 -11.52 11.08
CA TYR A 109 6.29 -12.76 11.83
C TYR A 109 4.85 -13.03 12.23
N GLU A 110 4.40 -14.29 12.16
CA GLU A 110 3.03 -14.69 12.53
C GLU A 110 2.65 -14.21 13.94
N LYS A 111 3.57 -14.38 14.90
CA LYS A 111 3.40 -13.96 16.30
C LYS A 111 3.12 -12.46 16.46
N ASN A 112 3.46 -11.62 15.48
CA ASN A 112 3.26 -10.17 15.51
C ASN A 112 2.00 -9.75 14.76
N LEU A 113 1.67 -10.42 13.66
CA LEU A 113 0.57 -10.05 12.76
C LEU A 113 -0.80 -10.02 13.47
N GLY A 114 -1.07 -10.97 14.36
CA GLY A 114 -2.33 -11.02 15.12
C GLY A 114 -2.54 -9.84 16.09
N PHE A 115 -1.46 -9.16 16.47
CA PHE A 115 -1.48 -8.01 17.39
C PHE A 115 -1.32 -6.66 16.67
N LEU A 116 -1.39 -6.65 15.33
CA LEU A 116 -1.39 -5.41 14.57
C LEU A 116 -2.66 -4.63 14.87
N ASP A 117 -2.46 -3.45 15.46
CA ASP A 117 -3.49 -2.53 15.90
C ASP A 117 -3.76 -1.46 14.84
N LEU A 118 -5.03 -1.03 14.73
CA LEU A 118 -5.45 -0.05 13.73
C LEU A 118 -4.78 1.32 13.96
N GLU A 119 -4.63 1.77 15.21
CA GLU A 119 -4.02 3.06 15.51
C GLU A 119 -2.51 3.04 15.22
N LYS A 120 -1.84 1.92 15.48
CA LYS A 120 -0.44 1.73 15.04
C LYS A 120 -0.31 1.80 13.51
N THR A 121 -1.23 1.20 12.77
CA THR A 121 -1.20 1.26 11.30
C THR A 121 -1.46 2.69 10.78
N LYS A 122 -2.42 3.41 11.37
CA LYS A 122 -2.62 4.84 11.04
C LYS A 122 -1.38 5.68 11.36
N THR A 123 -0.72 5.40 12.48
CA THR A 123 0.51 6.08 12.88
C THR A 123 1.65 5.79 11.90
N PHE A 124 1.82 4.53 11.50
CA PHE A 124 2.77 4.15 10.46
C PHE A 124 2.49 4.89 9.14
N PHE A 125 1.22 4.92 8.70
CA PHE A 125 0.84 5.62 7.49
C PHE A 125 1.24 7.09 7.56
N LYS A 126 0.85 7.80 8.63
CA LYS A 126 1.21 9.22 8.83
C LYS A 126 2.73 9.46 8.83
N ASN A 127 3.50 8.56 9.44
CA ASN A 127 4.95 8.76 9.60
C ASN A 127 5.77 8.44 8.35
N TYR A 128 5.28 7.54 7.49
CA TYR A 128 6.06 7.00 6.37
C TYR A 128 5.50 7.37 4.99
N TYR A 129 4.20 7.62 4.87
CA TYR A 129 3.57 8.10 3.63
C TYR A 129 3.68 9.63 3.53
N ASP A 130 4.92 10.12 3.63
CA ASP A 130 5.27 11.53 3.52
C ASP A 130 5.59 11.92 2.07
N PRO A 131 5.07 13.05 1.55
CA PRO A 131 5.32 13.48 0.17
C PRO A 131 6.81 13.66 -0.19
N GLN A 132 7.69 13.95 0.78
CA GLN A 132 9.13 14.07 0.55
C GLN A 132 9.81 12.72 0.30
N ARG A 133 9.13 11.60 0.58
CA ARG A 133 9.60 10.23 0.37
C ARG A 133 8.87 9.52 -0.76
N MET A 134 8.08 10.26 -1.55
CA MET A 134 7.26 9.71 -2.63
C MET A 134 7.78 10.14 -3.99
N VAL A 135 7.68 9.23 -4.95
CA VAL A 135 7.92 9.50 -6.37
C VAL A 135 6.72 9.02 -7.16
N ILE A 136 6.19 9.90 -8.00
CA ILE A 136 5.16 9.58 -8.99
C ILE A 136 5.86 9.42 -10.34
N ALA A 137 5.69 8.26 -10.97
CA ALA A 137 6.19 7.99 -12.32
C ALA A 137 5.01 7.74 -13.26
N ILE A 138 4.94 8.49 -14.36
CA ILE A 138 3.87 8.37 -15.36
C ILE A 138 4.53 8.28 -16.72
N VAL A 139 4.19 7.24 -17.47
CA VAL A 139 4.79 6.94 -18.77
C VAL A 139 3.68 6.68 -19.78
N GLY A 140 3.74 7.35 -20.93
CA GLY A 140 2.75 7.19 -21.99
C GLY A 140 2.70 8.39 -22.94
N SER A 141 1.64 8.44 -23.76
CA SER A 141 1.34 9.60 -24.62
C SER A 141 0.76 10.72 -23.78
N LEU A 142 1.61 11.65 -23.35
CA LEU A 142 1.29 12.69 -22.38
C LEU A 142 1.78 14.06 -22.86
N ASP A 143 0.97 15.07 -22.57
CA ASP A 143 1.36 16.48 -22.67
C ASP A 143 1.90 16.90 -21.30
N PHE A 144 3.13 17.43 -21.27
CA PHE A 144 3.82 17.72 -20.01
C PHE A 144 3.06 18.76 -19.17
N ASP A 145 2.71 19.91 -19.77
CA ASP A 145 2.08 21.02 -19.05
C ASP A 145 0.71 20.63 -18.48
N LYS A 146 -0.10 19.89 -19.26
CA LYS A 146 -1.40 19.37 -18.79
C LYS A 146 -1.21 18.35 -17.66
N THR A 147 -0.25 17.44 -17.82
CA THR A 147 0.04 16.41 -16.81
C THR A 147 0.50 17.05 -15.51
N GLU A 148 1.48 17.96 -15.57
CA GLU A 148 1.98 18.69 -14.41
C GLU A 148 0.86 19.45 -13.70
N LYS A 149 0.00 20.15 -14.45
CA LYS A 149 -1.15 20.86 -13.88
C LYS A 149 -2.09 19.93 -13.11
N ILE A 150 -2.43 18.77 -13.69
CA ILE A 150 -3.26 17.76 -13.00
C ILE A 150 -2.57 17.30 -11.71
N LEU A 151 -1.28 16.96 -11.77
CA LEU A 151 -0.56 16.51 -10.58
C LEU A 151 -0.50 17.57 -9.48
N ARG A 152 -0.24 18.83 -9.83
CA ARG A 152 -0.23 19.94 -8.87
C ARG A 152 -1.61 20.15 -8.24
N ASN A 153 -2.69 20.01 -9.01
CA ASN A 153 -4.05 20.16 -8.48
C ASN A 153 -4.42 19.08 -7.46
N TYR A 154 -4.00 17.83 -7.68
CA TYR A 154 -4.38 16.70 -6.83
C TYR A 154 -3.40 16.41 -5.70
N PHE A 155 -2.11 16.59 -5.92
CA PHE A 155 -1.06 16.23 -4.97
C PHE A 155 -0.36 17.44 -4.32
N GLY A 156 -0.56 18.66 -4.86
CA GLY A 156 0.19 19.84 -4.42
C GLY A 156 -0.15 20.35 -3.01
N ASP A 157 -1.29 19.95 -2.47
CA ASP A 157 -1.77 20.23 -1.11
C ASP A 157 -1.49 19.08 -0.12
N LEU A 158 -0.77 18.03 -0.54
CA LEU A 158 -0.35 16.98 0.37
C LEU A 158 0.51 17.57 1.49
N LYS A 159 0.06 17.39 2.72
CA LYS A 159 0.74 17.91 3.89
C LYS A 159 1.88 16.99 4.29
N LYS A 160 3.00 17.61 4.64
CA LYS A 160 4.04 16.97 5.42
C LYS A 160 3.50 16.66 6.81
N GLU A 161 3.60 15.42 7.24
CA GLU A 161 3.43 15.08 8.65
C GLU A 161 4.82 15.09 9.30
N VAL A 162 4.98 15.85 10.38
CA VAL A 162 6.28 15.95 11.05
C VAL A 162 6.55 14.64 11.77
N PHE A 163 7.51 13.87 11.25
CA PHE A 163 8.03 12.68 11.92
C PHE A 163 8.62 13.07 13.28
N ASN A 164 7.94 12.68 14.36
CA ASN A 164 8.48 12.71 15.73
C ASN A 164 8.87 11.28 16.11
N PRO A 165 10.17 10.92 16.04
CA PRO A 165 10.67 9.60 16.41
C PRO A 165 10.44 9.26 17.88
#